data_AF-A0A939XSS9-F1
#
_entry.id   AF-A0A939XSS9-F1
#
_cell.length_a   1.000
_cell.length_b   1.000
_cell.length_c   1.000
_cell.angle_alpha   90.00
_cell.angle_beta   90.00
_cell.angle_gamma   90.00
#
_symmetry.space_group_name_H-M   'P 1'
#
loop_
_entity.id
_entity.type
_entity.pdbx_description
1 polymer ?
#
loop_
_entity_poly.entity_id
_entity_poly.type
_entity_poly.pdbx_seq_one_letter_code
_entity_poly.pdbx_strand_id
1 'polypeptide(L)'
;MNESILTALMQMFAIAASLDPKDDSYDDVKGIVYSYLRQQLSQEYADKFQKLFDEYLEVQTGSARKNSDSKQRKRNSSNFVKVLKICEEINETLQQHDKVIVVIRLLEFVGKEVTDKELDFINTVAETFYIPYPEYKALRAFVLYDVDKIEDKSHLMYISSDAELPAELEGAKFMHEKNLRGSIRIIRMASTNMLFFKYVGDGESILLNNAPTNPDKTYLLGNGSVIKNSKISPIYFSNISSRFILDEQKARIEFCADNIEFHYPNSKNGIQKFSFFEESGNLIGIMGGSGVGKSTLLNLLIGNYSLAGGRITINGYDYAEKSEKLKGVIGYVPQDDLLIEELTVYQNLYFNAKLCFDKFTEEQINESVNKILVEMDLYEIRNLKVGGPLNKFISGGQRKRLNIALELMREPSVLIADEPTSGLSSADSEMVMTLLKEQTFKAKLVIVNIHQP
;
A
#
# COMPACT_ATOMS: atom_id res chain seq x y z
N MET A 1 1.89 15.62 -6.15
CA MET A 1 0.99 15.95 -5.04
C MET A 1 -0.28 16.56 -5.61
N ASN A 2 -1.42 16.33 -4.96
CA ASN A 2 -2.70 16.91 -5.37
C ASN A 2 -2.73 18.42 -5.04
N GLU A 3 -3.53 19.19 -5.78
CA GLU A 3 -3.64 20.65 -5.62
C GLU A 3 -4.17 21.03 -4.22
N SER A 4 -5.08 20.21 -3.69
CA SER A 4 -5.63 20.33 -2.33
C SER A 4 -4.55 20.22 -1.24
N ILE A 5 -3.64 19.24 -1.36
CA ILE A 5 -2.52 19.04 -0.44
C ILE A 5 -1.58 20.25 -0.47
N LEU A 6 -1.23 20.73 -1.66
CA LEU A 6 -0.35 21.89 -1.80
C LEU A 6 -0.97 23.15 -1.21
N THR A 7 -2.27 23.35 -1.43
CA THR A 7 -3.01 24.49 -0.85
C THR A 7 -3.00 24.42 0.68
N ALA A 8 -3.32 23.25 1.24
CA ALA A 8 -3.26 23.00 2.68
C ALA A 8 -1.85 23.24 3.24
N LEU A 9 -0.82 22.78 2.53
CA LEU A 9 0.57 23.00 2.93
C LEU A 9 0.94 24.48 2.93
N MET A 10 0.53 25.26 1.93
CA MET A 10 0.86 26.70 1.90
C MET A 10 0.22 27.44 3.09
N GLN A 11 -1.02 27.10 3.44
CA GLN A 11 -1.68 27.64 4.64
C GLN A 11 -0.95 27.25 5.92
N MET A 12 -0.58 25.97 6.06
CA MET A 12 0.08 25.45 7.25
C MET A 12 1.51 25.98 7.41
N PHE A 13 2.27 26.09 6.32
CA PHE A 13 3.59 26.72 6.33
C PHE A 13 3.51 28.19 6.74
N ALA A 14 2.51 28.94 6.23
CA ALA A 14 2.34 30.34 6.61
C ALA A 14 2.03 30.50 8.10
N ILE A 15 1.23 29.57 8.67
CA ILE A 15 0.99 29.54 10.11
C ILE A 15 2.27 29.19 10.87
N ALA A 16 2.95 28.10 10.51
CA ALA A 16 4.19 27.67 11.17
C ALA A 16 5.24 28.79 11.19
N ALA A 17 5.46 29.45 10.05
CA ALA A 17 6.35 30.59 9.91
C ALA A 17 5.98 31.80 10.79
N SER A 18 4.70 31.94 11.16
CA SER A 18 4.24 33.03 12.03
C SER A 18 4.41 32.76 13.53
N LEU A 19 4.66 31.50 13.92
CA LEU A 19 4.76 31.09 15.34
C LEU A 19 6.13 31.37 15.94
N ASP A 20 7.19 31.33 15.13
CA ASP A 20 8.54 31.67 15.51
C ASP A 20 9.26 32.44 14.39
N PRO A 21 9.25 33.79 14.42
CA PRO A 21 10.06 34.57 13.50
C PRO A 21 11.52 34.43 13.93
N LYS A 22 12.21 33.40 13.40
CA LYS A 22 13.68 33.29 13.49
C LYS A 22 14.27 34.58 12.89
N ASP A 23 15.26 35.16 13.57
CA ASP A 23 15.83 36.51 13.37
C ASP A 23 15.66 37.11 11.96
N ASP A 24 14.89 38.21 11.88
CA ASP A 24 14.78 39.20 10.80
C ASP A 24 15.06 38.75 9.36
N SER A 25 14.14 37.99 8.75
CA SER A 25 13.73 38.13 7.35
C SER A 25 12.67 37.08 6.99
N TYR A 26 11.41 37.50 6.77
CA TYR A 26 10.41 36.61 6.15
C TYR A 26 10.83 36.17 4.74
N ASP A 27 11.84 36.81 4.13
CA ASP A 27 12.38 36.42 2.82
C ASP A 27 13.19 35.11 2.90
N ASP A 28 13.81 34.80 4.04
CA ASP A 28 14.54 33.53 4.22
C ASP A 28 13.55 32.35 4.25
N VAL A 29 12.43 32.51 4.95
CA VAL A 29 11.35 31.51 4.98
C VAL A 29 10.70 31.34 3.61
N LYS A 30 10.45 32.45 2.89
CA LYS A 30 9.96 32.41 1.50
C LYS A 30 10.92 31.64 0.59
N GLY A 31 12.23 31.86 0.74
CA GLY A 31 13.26 31.12 0.01
C GLY A 31 13.23 29.62 0.29
N ILE A 32 13.03 29.22 1.55
CA ILE A 32 12.89 27.81 1.95
C ILE A 32 11.65 27.17 1.31
N VAL A 33 10.48 27.83 1.40
CA VAL A 33 9.23 27.33 0.80
C VAL A 33 9.36 27.22 -0.73
N TYR A 34 9.95 28.23 -1.38
CA TYR A 34 10.14 28.21 -2.83
C TYR A 34 11.08 27.07 -3.26
N SER A 35 12.19 26.89 -2.54
CA SER A 35 13.12 25.78 -2.78
C SER A 35 12.43 24.43 -2.62
N TYR A 36 11.60 24.28 -1.57
CA TYR A 36 10.80 23.08 -1.35
C TYR A 36 9.83 22.81 -2.51
N LEU A 37 9.09 23.83 -2.98
CA LEU A 37 8.15 23.73 -4.09
C LEU A 37 8.87 23.35 -5.40
N ARG A 38 10.00 23.99 -5.70
CA ARG A 38 10.80 23.73 -6.92
C ARG A 38 11.41 22.33 -6.97
N GLN A 39 11.61 21.69 -5.82
CA GLN A 39 12.04 20.29 -5.77
C GLN A 39 10.94 19.30 -6.15
N GLN A 40 9.67 19.71 -6.14
CA GLN A 40 8.53 18.81 -6.34
C GLN A 40 7.65 19.19 -7.53
N LEU A 41 7.72 20.44 -7.99
CA LEU A 41 6.84 21.02 -8.99
C LEU A 41 7.62 21.70 -10.11
N SER A 42 6.98 21.85 -11.27
CA SER A 42 7.51 22.69 -12.34
C SER A 42 7.56 24.15 -11.88
N GLN A 43 8.31 24.97 -12.62
CA GLN A 43 8.51 26.38 -12.27
C GLN A 43 7.18 27.14 -12.18
N GLU A 44 6.30 26.93 -13.15
CA GLU A 44 4.98 27.56 -13.22
C GLU A 44 4.11 27.25 -11.99
N TYR A 45 4.07 25.99 -11.56
CA TYR A 45 3.31 25.60 -10.37
C TYR A 45 3.98 26.08 -9.09
N ALA A 46 5.32 26.03 -9.00
CA ALA A 46 6.04 26.55 -7.84
C ALA A 46 5.78 28.06 -7.65
N ASP A 47 5.81 28.84 -8.73
CA ASP A 47 5.51 30.28 -8.70
C ASP A 47 4.05 30.54 -8.28
N LYS A 48 3.09 29.73 -8.76
CA LYS A 48 1.68 29.81 -8.36
C LYS A 48 1.51 29.59 -6.85
N PHE A 49 2.10 28.52 -6.32
CA PHE A 49 1.95 28.19 -4.89
C PHE A 49 2.76 29.11 -3.98
N GLN A 50 3.88 29.66 -4.45
CA GLN A 50 4.63 30.67 -3.73
C GLN A 50 3.79 31.93 -3.50
N LYS A 51 3.06 32.40 -4.53
CA LYS A 51 2.13 33.53 -4.39
C LYS A 51 1.03 33.23 -3.37
N LEU A 52 0.50 32.01 -3.41
CA LEU A 52 -0.53 31.59 -2.46
C LEU A 52 0.00 31.56 -1.01
N PHE A 53 1.23 31.09 -0.81
CA PHE A 53 1.92 31.17 0.48
C PHE A 53 2.10 32.63 0.93
N ASP A 54 2.55 33.52 0.05
CA ASP A 54 2.71 34.94 0.33
C ASP A 54 1.39 35.59 0.78
N GLU A 55 0.28 35.31 0.08
CA GLU A 55 -1.06 35.77 0.45
C GLU A 55 -1.47 35.31 1.86
N TYR A 56 -1.26 34.02 2.17
CA TYR A 56 -1.57 33.50 3.50
C TYR A 56 -0.67 34.10 4.59
N LEU A 57 0.63 34.26 4.32
CA LEU A 57 1.56 34.86 5.26
C LEU A 57 1.22 36.34 5.53
N GLU A 58 0.80 37.10 4.52
CA GLU A 58 0.32 38.48 4.67
C GLU A 58 -0.93 38.56 5.55
N VAL A 59 -1.88 37.63 5.41
CA VAL A 59 -3.07 37.58 6.29
C VAL A 59 -2.67 37.34 7.76
N GLN A 60 -1.69 36.46 8.00
CA GLN A 60 -1.22 36.16 9.36
C GLN A 60 -0.40 37.32 9.96
N THR A 61 0.48 37.94 9.19
CA THR A 61 1.40 39.00 9.65
C THR A 61 0.80 40.40 9.58
N GLY A 62 -0.10 40.68 8.64
CA GLY A 62 -0.80 41.96 8.48
C GLY A 62 -1.75 42.28 9.64
N SER A 63 -2.27 41.24 10.31
CA SER A 63 -2.98 41.36 11.58
C SER A 63 -2.07 41.75 12.76
N ALA A 64 -0.75 41.61 12.62
CA ALA A 64 0.22 41.91 13.69
C ALA A 64 0.66 43.38 13.73
N ARG A 65 0.58 44.12 12.61
CA ARG A 65 1.07 45.52 12.51
C ARG A 65 0.12 46.61 13.04
N LYS A 66 -1.12 46.27 13.44
CA LYS A 66 -2.14 47.28 13.81
C LYS A 66 -2.41 47.52 15.29
N ASN A 67 -1.80 46.81 16.23
CA ASN A 67 -2.03 47.08 17.67
C ASN A 67 -0.77 46.89 18.50
N SER A 68 -0.30 47.98 19.08
CA SER A 68 0.77 48.05 20.07
C SER A 68 0.36 47.52 21.43
N ASP A 69 1.36 46.97 22.13
CA ASP A 69 1.52 46.85 23.57
C ASP A 69 0.27 46.60 24.43
N SER A 70 0.01 45.31 24.64
CA SER A 70 -0.53 44.66 25.85
C SER A 70 -1.52 43.56 25.47
N LYS A 71 -1.01 42.35 25.19
CA LYS A 71 -1.71 41.04 25.25
C LYS A 71 -0.92 39.98 24.46
N GLN A 72 0.30 39.64 24.88
CA GLN A 72 0.96 38.42 24.37
C GLN A 72 0.27 37.15 24.89
N ARG A 73 -0.30 37.15 26.11
CA ARG A 73 -0.98 35.96 26.68
C ARG A 73 -2.41 35.69 26.19
N LYS A 74 -3.14 36.69 25.68
CA LYS A 74 -4.47 36.49 25.02
C LYS A 74 -4.38 36.22 23.51
N ARG A 75 -3.16 36.22 22.94
CA ARG A 75 -2.89 36.05 21.50
C ARG A 75 -2.84 34.58 21.07
N ASN A 76 -2.30 33.70 21.91
CA ASN A 76 -2.12 32.29 21.58
C ASN A 76 -3.46 31.54 21.43
N SER A 77 -4.46 31.83 22.26
CA SER A 77 -5.77 31.19 22.19
C SER A 77 -6.58 31.60 20.95
N SER A 78 -6.39 32.82 20.42
CA SER A 78 -7.06 33.25 19.17
C SER A 78 -6.43 32.67 17.91
N ASN A 79 -5.11 32.43 17.90
CA ASN A 79 -4.43 31.81 16.76
C ASN A 79 -4.71 30.30 16.73
N PHE A 80 -4.73 29.64 17.89
CA PHE A 80 -5.04 28.21 18.00
C PHE A 80 -6.45 27.86 17.51
N VAL A 81 -7.46 28.69 17.83
CA VAL A 81 -8.84 28.51 17.32
C VAL A 81 -8.92 28.67 15.80
N LYS A 82 -8.13 29.59 15.22
CA LYS A 82 -8.06 29.75 13.75
C LYS A 82 -7.35 28.57 13.09
N VAL A 83 -6.30 28.06 13.71
CA VAL A 83 -5.60 26.84 13.27
C VAL A 83 -6.55 25.65 13.24
N LEU A 84 -7.30 25.43 14.32
CA LEU A 84 -8.28 24.36 14.40
C LEU A 84 -9.32 24.46 13.28
N LYS A 85 -9.86 25.66 13.03
CA LYS A 85 -10.84 25.88 11.96
C LYS A 85 -10.27 25.57 10.57
N ILE A 86 -9.04 25.99 10.29
CA ILE A 86 -8.35 25.69 9.02
C ILE A 86 -8.04 24.19 8.92
N CYS A 87 -7.61 23.57 10.02
CA CYS A 87 -7.38 22.13 10.06
C CYS A 87 -8.68 21.36 9.80
N GLU A 88 -9.82 21.79 10.37
CA GLU A 88 -11.15 21.21 10.14
C GLU A 88 -11.57 21.33 8.66
N GLU A 89 -11.44 22.52 8.05
CA GLU A 89 -11.74 22.73 6.63
C GLU A 89 -10.86 21.85 5.72
N ILE A 90 -9.59 21.68 6.06
CA ILE A 90 -8.67 20.77 5.35
C ILE A 90 -9.04 19.29 5.61
N ASN A 91 -9.51 18.97 6.82
CA ASN A 91 -9.90 17.60 7.21
C ASN A 91 -11.05 17.06 6.36
N GLU A 92 -11.97 17.93 5.93
CA GLU A 92 -13.11 17.60 5.06
C GLU A 92 -12.70 17.35 3.60
N THR A 93 -11.57 17.93 3.17
CA THR A 93 -11.13 17.88 1.77
C THR A 93 -10.05 16.84 1.49
N LEU A 94 -9.32 16.40 2.53
CA LEU A 94 -8.23 15.43 2.42
C LEU A 94 -8.63 14.04 2.88
N GLN A 95 -8.16 13.03 2.15
CA GLN A 95 -8.22 11.64 2.58
C GLN A 95 -7.18 11.35 3.67
N GLN A 96 -7.35 10.27 4.44
CA GLN A 96 -6.45 9.98 5.57
C GLN A 96 -4.98 9.83 5.17
N HIS A 97 -4.70 9.24 4.01
CA HIS A 97 -3.35 9.09 3.49
C HIS A 97 -2.68 10.45 3.18
N ASP A 98 -3.45 11.40 2.64
CA ASP A 98 -2.97 12.74 2.30
C ASP A 98 -2.63 13.54 3.56
N LYS A 99 -3.42 13.38 4.64
CA LYS A 99 -3.18 14.03 5.93
C LYS A 99 -1.85 13.64 6.55
N VAL A 100 -1.48 12.35 6.47
CA VAL A 100 -0.16 11.87 6.94
C VAL A 100 0.95 12.53 6.14
N ILE A 101 0.80 12.63 4.81
CA ILE A 101 1.78 13.32 3.96
C ILE A 101 1.94 14.78 4.38
N VAL A 102 0.85 15.50 4.65
CA VAL A 102 0.90 16.91 5.10
C VAL A 102 1.74 17.04 6.38
N VAL A 103 1.50 16.18 7.38
CA VAL A 103 2.25 16.21 8.64
C VAL A 103 3.75 15.92 8.44
N ILE A 104 4.10 14.96 7.57
CA ILE A 104 5.51 14.71 7.21
C ILE A 104 6.16 15.96 6.64
N ARG A 105 5.48 16.65 5.72
CA ARG A 105 6.03 17.85 5.09
C ARG A 105 6.14 19.02 6.05
N LEU A 106 5.24 19.13 7.03
CA LEU A 106 5.37 20.10 8.12
C LEU A 106 6.57 19.80 9.01
N LEU A 107 6.80 18.53 9.37
CA LEU A 107 7.98 18.11 10.11
C LEU A 107 9.27 18.40 9.33
N GLU A 108 9.31 18.07 8.03
CA GLU A 108 10.46 18.39 7.18
C GLU A 108 10.71 19.89 7.06
N PHE A 109 9.65 20.70 7.05
CA PHE A 109 9.73 22.15 6.94
C PHE A 109 10.35 22.80 8.18
N VAL A 110 9.93 22.40 9.38
CA VAL A 110 10.49 22.95 10.63
C VAL A 110 11.92 22.45 10.91
N GLY A 111 12.26 21.27 10.40
CA GLY A 111 13.61 20.72 10.48
C GLY A 111 14.05 20.31 11.89
N LYS A 112 15.34 20.00 12.06
CA LYS A 112 15.88 19.44 13.31
C LYS A 112 15.91 20.43 14.48
N GLU A 113 16.04 21.72 14.18
CA GLU A 113 16.04 22.83 15.16
C GLU A 113 14.63 23.40 15.33
N VAL A 114 13.68 22.52 15.65
CA VAL A 114 12.28 22.85 15.87
C VAL A 114 12.07 23.39 17.29
N THR A 115 11.26 24.45 17.42
CA THR A 115 10.88 25.02 18.71
C THR A 115 9.69 24.29 19.35
N ASP A 116 9.54 24.41 20.67
CA ASP A 116 8.39 23.84 21.40
C ASP A 116 7.05 24.32 20.83
N LYS A 117 6.97 25.57 20.37
CA LYS A 117 5.74 26.14 19.77
C LYS A 117 5.40 25.51 18.43
N GLU A 118 6.40 25.29 17.58
CA GLU A 118 6.22 24.62 16.29
C GLU A 118 5.82 23.15 16.48
N LEU A 119 6.43 22.47 17.46
CA LEU A 119 6.04 21.11 17.84
C LEU A 119 4.60 21.06 18.35
N ASP A 120 4.19 21.95 19.25
CA ASP A 120 2.82 22.02 19.76
C ASP A 120 1.80 22.26 18.64
N PHE A 121 2.14 23.09 17.67
CA PHE A 121 1.33 23.28 16.47
C PHE A 121 1.20 22.00 15.65
N ILE A 122 2.31 21.33 15.32
CA ILE A 122 2.27 20.09 14.53
C ILE A 122 1.53 18.97 15.29
N ASN A 123 1.69 18.88 16.61
CA ASN A 123 0.92 17.96 17.46
C ASN A 123 -0.58 18.20 17.28
N THR A 124 -1.01 19.46 17.36
CA THR A 124 -2.42 19.86 17.18
C THR A 124 -2.95 19.51 15.79
N VAL A 125 -2.14 19.72 14.74
CA VAL A 125 -2.50 19.34 13.37
C VAL A 125 -2.68 17.83 13.25
N ALA A 126 -1.74 17.03 13.80
CA ALA A 126 -1.81 15.58 13.77
C ALA A 126 -3.03 15.03 14.53
N GLU A 127 -3.36 15.60 15.68
CA GLU A 127 -4.56 15.27 16.45
C GLU A 127 -5.84 15.59 15.67
N THR A 128 -5.91 16.77 15.05
CA THR A 128 -7.07 17.19 14.24
C THR A 128 -7.25 16.31 13.00
N PHE A 129 -6.15 15.81 12.45
CA PHE A 129 -6.14 14.85 11.34
C PHE A 129 -6.39 13.40 11.78
N TYR A 130 -6.66 13.17 13.07
CA TYR A 130 -6.91 11.86 13.64
C TYR A 130 -5.78 10.86 13.38
N ILE A 131 -4.53 11.33 13.37
CA ILE A 131 -3.36 10.45 13.28
C ILE A 131 -3.13 9.85 14.68
N PRO A 132 -3.05 8.51 14.84
CA PRO A 132 -2.82 7.89 16.13
C PRO A 132 -1.53 8.42 16.78
N TYR A 133 -1.60 8.79 18.06
CA TYR A 133 -0.46 9.37 18.78
C TYR A 133 0.83 8.52 18.73
N PRO A 134 0.78 7.17 18.84
CA PRO A 134 1.98 6.34 18.68
C PRO A 134 2.62 6.47 17.29
N GLU A 135 1.80 6.50 16.23
CA GLU A 135 2.29 6.67 14.86
C GLU A 135 2.88 8.07 14.65
N TYR A 136 2.21 9.12 15.14
CA TYR A 136 2.73 10.48 15.07
C TYR A 136 4.09 10.61 15.77
N LYS A 137 4.24 10.03 16.96
CA LYS A 137 5.50 10.06 17.71
C LYS A 137 6.63 9.35 16.96
N ALA A 138 6.34 8.19 16.38
CA ALA A 138 7.30 7.44 15.56
C ALA A 138 7.67 8.20 14.28
N LEU A 139 6.68 8.81 13.62
CA LEU A 139 6.87 9.63 12.43
C LEU A 139 7.72 10.87 12.71
N ARG A 140 7.46 11.57 13.81
CA ARG A 140 8.25 12.71 14.27
C ARG A 140 9.71 12.33 14.46
N ALA A 141 9.97 11.20 15.14
CA ALA A 141 11.32 10.69 15.33
C ALA A 141 11.99 10.30 14.00
N PHE A 142 11.26 9.62 13.11
CA PHE A 142 11.77 9.21 11.80
C PHE A 142 12.18 10.39 10.90
N VAL A 143 11.37 11.46 10.89
CA VAL A 143 11.61 12.64 10.05
C VAL A 143 12.70 13.54 10.63
N LEU A 144 12.56 13.94 11.91
CA LEU A 144 13.41 14.97 12.53
C LEU A 144 14.70 14.42 13.14
N TYR A 145 14.65 13.20 13.68
CA TYR A 145 15.75 12.64 14.47
C TYR A 145 16.28 11.37 13.79
N ASP A 146 17.09 10.61 14.53
CA ASP A 146 17.51 9.28 14.12
C ASP A 146 16.48 8.24 14.57
N VAL A 147 16.47 7.08 13.90
CA VAL A 147 15.51 6.00 14.10
C VAL A 147 15.72 5.26 15.42
N ASP A 148 16.86 5.47 16.09
CA ASP A 148 17.11 5.02 17.47
C ASP A 148 16.10 5.60 18.47
N LYS A 149 15.61 6.83 18.23
CA LYS A 149 14.61 7.52 19.07
C LYS A 149 13.19 6.99 18.92
N ILE A 150 12.94 6.07 17.99
CA ILE A 150 11.64 5.42 17.85
C ILE A 150 11.51 4.37 18.96
N GLU A 151 10.50 4.51 19.81
CA GLU A 151 10.25 3.58 20.92
C GLU A 151 9.79 2.21 20.43
N ASP A 152 8.73 2.17 19.62
CA ASP A 152 8.23 0.95 19.00
C ASP A 152 8.79 0.79 17.59
N LYS A 153 9.73 -0.15 17.45
CA LYS A 153 10.43 -0.43 16.20
C LYS A 153 9.80 -1.56 15.38
N SER A 154 8.68 -2.14 15.82
CA SER A 154 7.99 -3.24 15.10
C SER A 154 7.56 -2.85 13.67
N HIS A 155 7.29 -1.56 13.45
CA HIS A 155 6.96 -0.97 12.16
C HIS A 155 8.13 -0.25 11.48
N LEU A 156 9.35 -0.43 11.98
CA LEU A 156 10.58 0.07 11.37
C LEU A 156 11.29 -1.07 10.62
N MET A 157 11.87 -0.73 9.47
CA MET A 157 12.81 -1.57 8.74
C MET A 157 14.10 -0.80 8.47
N TYR A 158 15.21 -1.49 8.67
CA TYR A 158 16.56 -0.99 8.47
C TYR A 158 17.26 -1.87 7.43
N ILE A 159 17.82 -1.24 6.40
CA ILE A 159 18.62 -1.92 5.37
C ILE A 159 20.01 -1.29 5.37
N SER A 160 21.04 -2.10 5.62
CA SER A 160 22.43 -1.67 5.59
C SER A 160 23.34 -2.76 5.01
N SER A 161 24.61 -2.42 4.81
CA SER A 161 25.66 -3.37 4.44
C SER A 161 26.27 -4.10 5.64
N ASP A 162 25.84 -3.78 6.86
CA ASP A 162 26.29 -4.47 8.06
C ASP A 162 25.73 -5.89 8.10
N ALA A 163 26.44 -6.82 8.72
CA ALA A 163 25.99 -8.21 8.81
C ALA A 163 24.77 -8.38 9.74
N GLU A 164 24.62 -7.48 10.71
CA GLU A 164 23.62 -7.55 11.77
C GLU A 164 23.00 -6.18 12.03
N LEU A 165 21.79 -6.20 12.57
CA LEU A 165 21.08 -5.00 12.97
C LEU A 165 21.79 -4.32 14.15
N PRO A 166 21.97 -2.99 14.15
CA PRO A 166 22.51 -2.28 15.30
C PRO A 166 21.68 -2.55 16.57
N ALA A 167 22.35 -2.75 17.71
CA ALA A 167 21.69 -3.10 18.98
C ALA A 167 20.63 -2.06 19.41
N GLU A 168 20.84 -0.78 19.09
CA GLU A 168 19.91 0.32 19.38
C GLU A 168 18.58 0.20 18.60
N LEU A 169 18.58 -0.59 17.53
CA LEU A 169 17.43 -0.83 16.64
C LEU A 169 16.75 -2.17 16.91
N GLU A 170 17.01 -2.82 18.05
CA GLU A 170 16.34 -4.06 18.44
C GLU A 170 14.81 -3.96 18.29
N GLY A 171 14.21 -4.97 17.67
CA GLY A 171 12.79 -4.99 17.31
C GLY A 171 12.47 -4.45 15.91
N ALA A 172 13.41 -3.80 15.23
CA ALA A 172 13.25 -3.41 13.82
C ALA A 172 13.47 -4.60 12.89
N LYS A 173 12.82 -4.57 11.72
CA LYS A 173 13.04 -5.53 10.64
C LYS A 173 14.37 -5.21 9.96
N PHE A 174 15.14 -6.24 9.61
CA PHE A 174 16.46 -6.07 9.01
C PHE A 174 16.57 -6.71 7.62
N MET A 175 17.20 -6.01 6.69
CA MET A 175 17.61 -6.56 5.39
C MET A 175 19.07 -6.20 5.12
N HIS A 176 19.88 -7.20 4.78
CA HIS A 176 21.29 -6.98 4.45
C HIS A 176 21.47 -6.73 2.95
N GLU A 177 22.12 -5.62 2.60
CA GLU A 177 22.48 -5.26 1.23
C GLU A 177 23.96 -4.86 1.17
N LYS A 178 24.80 -5.83 0.79
CA LYS A 178 26.26 -5.76 0.89
C LYS A 178 26.90 -4.53 0.24
N ASN A 179 26.33 -4.05 -0.87
CA ASN A 179 26.90 -2.95 -1.64
C ASN A 179 26.28 -1.59 -1.29
N LEU A 180 25.41 -1.52 -0.29
CA LEU A 180 24.79 -0.28 0.16
C LEU A 180 25.79 0.56 0.95
N ARG A 181 26.02 1.79 0.49
CA ARG A 181 26.76 2.81 1.24
C ARG A 181 25.76 3.64 2.05
N GLY A 182 25.90 3.67 3.37
CA GLY A 182 24.90 4.24 4.26
C GLY A 182 23.78 3.25 4.59
N SER A 183 22.60 3.77 4.91
CA SER A 183 21.44 2.97 5.31
C SER A 183 20.15 3.47 4.68
N ILE A 184 19.26 2.53 4.40
CA ILE A 184 17.87 2.80 4.03
C ILE A 184 17.01 2.53 5.24
N ARG A 185 16.15 3.49 5.57
CA ARG A 185 15.23 3.43 6.71
C ARG A 185 13.82 3.48 6.17
N ILE A 186 12.99 2.55 6.57
CA ILE A 186 11.59 2.46 6.14
C ILE A 186 10.69 2.36 7.35
N ILE A 187 9.65 3.18 7.41
CA ILE A 187 8.63 3.12 8.46
C ILE A 187 7.26 2.85 7.85
N ARG A 188 6.50 1.91 8.45
CA ARG A 188 5.11 1.63 8.09
C ARG A 188 4.16 2.35 9.04
N MET A 189 3.13 2.99 8.51
CA MET A 189 1.98 3.46 9.28
C MET A 189 0.93 2.36 9.28
N ALA A 190 0.57 1.82 10.44
CA ALA A 190 -0.36 0.69 10.54
C ALA A 190 -1.79 1.12 10.16
N SER A 191 -2.18 2.34 10.51
CA SER A 191 -3.52 2.91 10.27
C SER A 191 -3.84 3.05 8.78
N THR A 192 -2.85 3.35 7.94
CA THR A 192 -3.01 3.58 6.49
C THR A 192 -2.29 2.56 5.62
N ASN A 193 -1.49 1.66 6.21
CA ASN A 193 -0.55 0.77 5.52
C ASN A 193 0.46 1.47 4.60
N MET A 194 0.67 2.77 4.79
CA MET A 194 1.64 3.53 4.01
C MET A 194 3.07 3.21 4.47
N LEU A 195 3.98 3.10 3.50
CA LEU A 195 5.41 2.92 3.74
C LEU A 195 6.16 4.19 3.35
N PHE A 196 6.99 4.69 4.25
CA PHE A 196 7.82 5.86 4.01
C PHE A 196 9.29 5.45 4.04
N PHE A 197 10.04 5.92 3.05
CA PHE A 197 11.44 5.62 2.82
C PHE A 197 12.30 6.87 3.04
N LYS A 198 13.45 6.69 3.70
CA LYS A 198 14.50 7.70 3.87
C LYS A 198 15.86 7.05 3.67
N TYR A 199 16.73 7.69 2.90
CA TYR A 199 18.13 7.27 2.73
C TYR A 199 19.04 8.16 3.55
N VAL A 200 19.97 7.55 4.29
CA VAL A 200 20.98 8.25 5.10
C VAL A 200 22.36 7.73 4.71
N GLY A 201 23.16 8.56 4.07
CA GLY A 201 24.51 8.19 3.64
C GLY A 201 25.17 9.23 2.74
N ASP A 202 26.48 9.07 2.59
CA ASP A 202 27.34 10.06 1.92
C ASP A 202 27.73 9.54 0.53
N GLY A 203 27.26 10.22 -0.52
CA GLY A 203 27.95 10.20 -1.82
C GLY A 203 27.29 9.48 -3.01
N GLU A 204 26.21 8.71 -2.85
CA GLU A 204 25.52 8.06 -3.99
C GLU A 204 24.01 8.27 -3.94
N SER A 205 23.43 8.80 -5.03
CA SER A 205 21.99 8.99 -5.12
C SER A 205 21.30 7.64 -5.28
N ILE A 206 20.42 7.33 -4.33
CA ILE A 206 19.46 6.24 -4.49
C ILE A 206 18.36 6.71 -5.45
N LEU A 207 18.00 5.85 -6.38
CA LEU A 207 16.90 6.04 -7.30
C LEU A 207 15.64 5.37 -6.72
N LEU A 208 14.57 6.14 -6.58
CA LEU A 208 13.23 5.64 -6.33
C LEU A 208 12.44 5.78 -7.64
N ASN A 209 11.99 4.67 -8.22
CA ASN A 209 11.26 4.66 -9.51
C ASN A 209 12.03 5.36 -10.64
N ASN A 210 13.35 5.15 -10.68
CA ASN A 210 14.30 5.81 -11.58
C ASN A 210 14.51 7.32 -11.35
N ALA A 211 13.88 7.93 -10.34
CA ALA A 211 14.10 9.32 -9.96
C ALA A 211 15.11 9.41 -8.81
N PRO A 212 16.08 10.35 -8.85
CA PRO A 212 17.03 10.54 -7.76
C PRO A 212 16.33 11.01 -6.49
N THR A 213 16.78 10.48 -5.37
CA THR A 213 16.37 10.89 -4.02
C THR A 213 17.46 11.74 -3.36
N ASN A 214 17.03 12.66 -2.52
CA ASN A 214 17.92 13.44 -1.67
C ASN A 214 18.14 12.70 -0.35
N PRO A 215 19.38 12.63 0.16
CA PRO A 215 19.66 12.13 1.49
C PRO A 215 18.83 12.86 2.55
N ASP A 216 18.50 12.15 3.62
CA ASP A 216 17.69 12.61 4.76
C ASP A 216 16.25 13.07 4.44
N LYS A 217 15.81 13.01 3.19
CA LYS A 217 14.44 13.35 2.81
C LYS A 217 13.51 12.12 2.86
N THR A 218 12.26 12.35 3.22
CA THR A 218 11.25 11.28 3.31
C THR A 218 10.43 11.21 2.02
N TYR A 219 10.31 9.99 1.50
CA TYR A 219 9.56 9.67 0.28
C TYR A 219 8.49 8.63 0.57
N LEU A 220 7.35 8.74 -0.10
CA LEU A 220 6.33 7.70 -0.09
C LEU A 220 6.80 6.53 -0.97
N LEU A 221 6.79 5.33 -0.41
CA LEU A 221 7.02 4.09 -1.12
C LEU A 221 5.66 3.51 -1.53
N GLY A 222 5.20 3.83 -2.74
CA GLY A 222 3.93 3.34 -3.28
C GLY A 222 4.03 1.92 -3.87
N ASN A 223 2.88 1.33 -4.17
CA ASN A 223 2.80 0.04 -4.85
C ASN A 223 3.63 0.04 -6.15
N GLY A 224 4.36 -1.05 -6.40
CA GLY A 224 5.24 -1.18 -7.57
C GLY A 224 6.55 -0.37 -7.46
N SER A 225 6.79 0.33 -6.36
CA SER A 225 8.01 1.12 -6.21
C SER A 225 9.27 0.26 -6.20
N VAL A 226 10.34 0.78 -6.78
CA VAL A 226 11.64 0.13 -6.82
C VAL A 226 12.71 1.09 -6.32
N ILE A 227 13.45 0.65 -5.30
CA ILE A 227 14.63 1.34 -4.79
C ILE A 227 15.86 0.68 -5.40
N LYS A 228 16.73 1.46 -6.05
CA LYS A 228 17.96 0.92 -6.63
C LYS A 228 19.04 1.99 -6.73
N ASN A 229 20.28 1.56 -6.91
CA ASN A 229 21.37 2.38 -7.40
C ASN A 229 22.23 1.55 -8.37
N SER A 230 23.40 2.04 -8.78
CA SER A 230 24.28 1.32 -9.71
C SER A 230 25.01 0.11 -9.10
N LYS A 231 24.95 -0.08 -7.78
CA LYS A 231 25.75 -1.06 -7.03
C LYS A 231 24.93 -2.09 -6.24
N ILE A 232 23.70 -1.76 -5.87
CA ILE A 232 22.78 -2.64 -5.13
C ILE A 232 21.78 -3.30 -6.07
N SER A 233 21.32 -4.49 -5.72
CA SER A 233 20.20 -5.13 -6.41
C SER A 233 18.91 -4.31 -6.21
N PRO A 234 17.99 -4.27 -7.19
CA PRO A 234 16.73 -3.57 -7.02
C PRO A 234 15.92 -4.14 -5.85
N ILE A 235 15.57 -3.27 -4.90
CA ILE A 235 14.73 -3.59 -3.76
C ILE A 235 13.31 -3.16 -4.10
N TYR A 236 12.43 -4.14 -4.30
CA TYR A 236 11.05 -3.88 -4.67
C TYR A 236 10.19 -3.64 -3.44
N PHE A 237 9.17 -2.78 -3.60
CA PHE A 237 8.12 -2.55 -2.60
C PHE A 237 7.54 -3.86 -2.04
N SER A 238 7.37 -4.89 -2.89
CA SER A 238 6.83 -6.17 -2.43
C SER A 238 7.72 -6.91 -1.44
N ASN A 239 9.05 -6.81 -1.60
CA ASN A 239 10.00 -7.42 -0.65
C ASN A 239 9.95 -6.71 0.70
N ILE A 240 9.76 -5.39 0.68
CA ILE A 240 9.65 -4.57 1.90
C ILE A 240 8.31 -4.85 2.60
N SER A 241 7.21 -4.74 1.85
CA SER A 241 5.85 -4.90 2.37
C SER A 241 5.64 -6.27 2.99
N SER A 242 6.03 -7.35 2.29
CA SER A 242 5.90 -8.73 2.79
C SER A 242 6.55 -8.91 4.17
N ARG A 243 7.74 -8.33 4.39
CA ARG A 243 8.41 -8.39 5.70
C ARG A 243 7.60 -7.73 6.81
N PHE A 244 6.88 -6.65 6.53
CA PHE A 244 5.99 -6.02 7.51
C PHE A 244 4.76 -6.87 7.83
N ILE A 245 4.21 -7.54 6.81
CA ILE A 245 3.01 -8.37 6.91
C ILE A 245 3.28 -9.68 7.65
N LEU A 246 4.48 -10.27 7.50
CA LEU A 246 4.86 -11.54 8.13
C LEU A 246 4.67 -11.57 9.67
N ASP A 247 4.71 -10.40 10.34
CA ASP A 247 4.55 -10.32 11.79
C ASP A 247 3.10 -10.07 12.27
N GLU A 248 2.18 -9.66 11.39
CA GLU A 248 0.86 -9.17 11.81
C GLU A 248 -0.29 -10.19 11.72
N GLN A 249 -0.25 -11.24 10.86
CA GLN A 249 -1.34 -12.23 10.81
C GLN A 249 -0.95 -13.67 10.44
N LYS A 250 -1.53 -14.61 11.22
CA LYS A 250 -1.90 -16.02 10.99
C LYS A 250 -1.05 -16.87 10.04
N ALA A 251 -0.43 -17.91 10.63
CA ALA A 251 0.04 -19.15 10.01
C ALA A 251 0.45 -19.05 8.54
N ARG A 252 1.77 -18.91 8.30
CA ARG A 252 2.40 -19.03 6.98
C ARG A 252 1.78 -20.21 6.23
N ILE A 253 1.38 -19.97 4.99
CA ILE A 253 1.02 -21.06 4.09
C ILE A 253 2.32 -21.61 3.52
N GLU A 254 2.54 -22.90 3.68
CA GLU A 254 3.57 -23.70 3.05
C GLU A 254 2.85 -24.65 2.08
N PHE A 255 2.93 -24.35 0.80
CA PHE A 255 2.37 -25.17 -0.26
C PHE A 255 3.48 -26.04 -0.84
N CYS A 256 3.43 -27.35 -0.63
CA CYS A 256 4.41 -28.29 -1.13
C CYS A 256 3.76 -29.29 -2.07
N ALA A 257 4.27 -29.39 -3.29
CA ALA A 257 4.04 -30.54 -4.16
C ALA A 257 5.36 -31.30 -4.30
N ASP A 258 5.35 -32.54 -3.84
CA ASP A 258 6.53 -33.39 -3.81
C ASP A 258 6.37 -34.50 -4.85
N ASN A 259 7.20 -34.42 -5.91
CA ASN A 259 7.35 -35.45 -6.92
C ASN A 259 6.02 -35.82 -7.59
N ILE A 260 5.17 -34.82 -7.83
CA ILE A 260 3.82 -35.01 -8.36
C ILE A 260 3.84 -35.43 -9.82
N GLU A 261 3.02 -36.42 -10.15
CA GLU A 261 2.90 -37.00 -11.49
C GLU A 261 1.42 -37.25 -11.81
N PHE A 262 1.05 -37.10 -13.09
CA PHE A 262 -0.31 -37.36 -13.55
C PHE A 262 -0.31 -37.94 -14.97
N HIS A 263 -1.20 -38.88 -15.24
CA HIS A 263 -1.44 -39.44 -16.57
C HIS A 263 -2.92 -39.40 -16.91
N TYR A 264 -3.25 -39.02 -18.14
CA TYR A 264 -4.63 -39.13 -18.62
C TYR A 264 -5.05 -40.61 -18.73
N PRO A 265 -6.35 -40.93 -18.55
CA PRO A 265 -6.84 -42.29 -18.75
C PRO A 265 -6.42 -42.85 -20.11
N ASN A 266 -5.87 -44.06 -20.11
CA ASN A 266 -5.39 -44.76 -21.31
C ASN A 266 -4.28 -44.03 -22.10
N SER A 267 -3.55 -43.11 -21.48
CA SER A 267 -2.44 -42.40 -22.11
C SER A 267 -1.20 -42.40 -21.23
N LYS A 268 -0.02 -42.38 -21.87
CA LYS A 268 1.25 -42.10 -21.19
C LYS A 268 1.54 -40.59 -21.08
N ASN A 269 0.69 -39.76 -21.67
CA ASN A 269 0.80 -38.31 -21.60
C ASN A 269 0.17 -37.77 -20.32
N GLY A 270 0.68 -36.64 -19.84
CA GLY A 270 0.20 -35.93 -18.67
C GLY A 270 1.30 -35.08 -18.07
N ILE A 271 1.23 -34.84 -16.76
CA ILE A 271 2.23 -34.07 -16.03
C ILE A 271 3.37 -34.99 -15.63
N GLN A 272 4.56 -34.70 -16.14
CA GLN A 272 5.79 -35.40 -15.77
C GLN A 272 6.17 -35.06 -14.33
N LYS A 273 6.85 -36.00 -13.67
CA LYS A 273 7.28 -35.89 -12.28
C LYS A 273 8.02 -34.57 -12.01
N PHE A 274 7.48 -33.75 -11.10
CA PHE A 274 8.15 -32.53 -10.65
C PHE A 274 7.78 -32.18 -9.20
N SER A 275 8.59 -31.32 -8.58
CA SER A 275 8.33 -30.79 -7.24
C SER A 275 8.34 -29.28 -7.26
N PHE A 276 7.53 -28.65 -6.41
CA PHE A 276 7.66 -27.23 -6.09
C PHE A 276 7.27 -26.96 -4.65
N PHE A 277 7.82 -25.90 -4.08
CA PHE A 277 7.54 -25.46 -2.72
C PHE A 277 7.46 -23.95 -2.72
N GLU A 278 6.36 -23.42 -2.21
CA GLU A 278 6.10 -21.98 -2.20
C GLU A 278 5.29 -21.57 -0.98
N GLU A 279 5.36 -20.28 -0.66
CA GLU A 279 4.86 -19.74 0.59
C GLU A 279 3.94 -18.53 0.40
N SER A 280 3.08 -18.28 1.39
CA SER A 280 2.27 -17.06 1.47
C SER A 280 3.08 -15.79 1.19
N GLY A 281 2.51 -14.84 0.44
CA GLY A 281 3.18 -13.58 0.07
C GLY A 281 3.83 -13.59 -1.31
N ASN A 282 3.84 -14.74 -1.99
CA ASN A 282 4.37 -14.88 -3.34
C ASN A 282 3.26 -14.87 -4.42
N LEU A 283 3.59 -14.32 -5.59
CA LEU A 283 2.81 -14.46 -6.83
C LEU A 283 3.65 -15.29 -7.80
N ILE A 284 3.10 -16.42 -8.24
CA ILE A 284 3.78 -17.38 -9.11
C ILE A 284 3.07 -17.41 -10.46
N GLY A 285 3.83 -17.15 -11.53
CA GLY A 285 3.35 -17.30 -12.90
C GLY A 285 3.73 -18.66 -13.48
N ILE A 286 2.75 -19.48 -13.84
CA ILE A 286 2.92 -20.68 -14.64
C ILE A 286 2.79 -20.28 -16.11
N MET A 287 3.87 -20.47 -16.87
CA MET A 287 3.97 -20.06 -18.27
C MET A 287 4.33 -21.24 -19.18
N GLY A 288 3.85 -21.19 -20.42
CA GLY A 288 4.14 -22.20 -21.43
C GLY A 288 3.19 -22.10 -22.62
N GLY A 289 3.48 -22.84 -23.70
CA GLY A 289 2.62 -22.86 -24.89
C GLY A 289 1.21 -23.41 -24.62
N SER A 290 0.29 -23.23 -25.56
CA SER A 290 -1.02 -23.89 -25.47
C SER A 290 -0.87 -25.41 -25.52
N GLY A 291 -1.66 -26.14 -24.74
CA GLY A 291 -1.65 -27.61 -24.71
C GLY A 291 -0.53 -28.28 -23.91
N VAL A 292 0.39 -27.53 -23.27
CA VAL A 292 1.48 -28.12 -22.47
C VAL A 292 1.04 -28.66 -21.09
N GLY A 293 -0.24 -28.49 -20.73
CA GLY A 293 -0.79 -29.02 -19.48
C GLY A 293 -0.95 -28.02 -18.33
N LYS A 294 -0.90 -26.69 -18.57
CA LYS A 294 -1.01 -25.66 -17.51
C LYS A 294 -2.30 -25.76 -16.70
N SER A 295 -3.47 -25.81 -17.36
CA SER A 295 -4.76 -26.00 -16.67
C SER A 295 -4.88 -27.38 -16.02
N THR A 296 -4.24 -28.41 -16.57
CA THR A 296 -4.17 -29.74 -15.92
C THR A 296 -3.35 -29.68 -14.64
N LEU A 297 -2.23 -28.95 -14.65
CA LEU A 297 -1.44 -28.69 -13.46
C LEU A 297 -2.28 -27.95 -12.41
N LEU A 298 -2.97 -26.85 -12.76
CA LEU A 298 -3.82 -26.15 -11.81
C LEU A 298 -4.89 -27.07 -11.19
N ASN A 299 -5.52 -27.94 -11.98
CA ASN A 299 -6.51 -28.92 -11.48
C ASN A 299 -5.89 -29.95 -10.52
N LEU A 300 -4.61 -30.31 -10.68
CA LEU A 300 -3.90 -31.13 -9.70
C LEU A 300 -3.62 -30.34 -8.43
N LEU A 301 -3.18 -29.07 -8.55
CA LEU A 301 -2.87 -28.22 -7.40
C LEU A 301 -4.08 -27.90 -6.53
N ILE A 302 -5.27 -27.78 -7.10
CA ILE A 302 -6.53 -27.60 -6.33
C ILE A 302 -7.12 -28.93 -5.83
N GLY A 303 -6.56 -30.07 -6.24
CA GLY A 303 -7.00 -31.41 -5.80
C GLY A 303 -8.21 -31.98 -6.56
N ASN A 304 -8.57 -31.39 -7.70
CA ASN A 304 -9.65 -31.92 -8.56
C ASN A 304 -9.23 -33.21 -9.28
N TYR A 305 -7.95 -33.35 -9.61
CA TYR A 305 -7.38 -34.55 -10.23
C TYR A 305 -6.57 -35.36 -9.22
N SER A 306 -6.69 -36.68 -9.29
CA SER A 306 -5.89 -37.60 -8.47
C SER A 306 -4.49 -37.73 -9.05
N LEU A 307 -3.49 -37.70 -8.18
CA LEU A 307 -2.09 -37.92 -8.53
C LEU A 307 -1.86 -39.38 -8.96
N ALA A 308 -1.03 -39.59 -9.98
CA ALA A 308 -0.48 -40.89 -10.33
C ALA A 308 0.73 -41.25 -9.42
N GLY A 309 1.42 -40.24 -8.91
CA GLY A 309 2.54 -40.38 -7.98
C GLY A 309 2.82 -39.06 -7.25
N GLY A 310 3.56 -39.14 -6.14
CA GLY A 310 3.88 -37.98 -5.30
C GLY A 310 2.75 -37.60 -4.34
N ARG A 311 2.84 -36.39 -3.78
CA ARG A 311 1.83 -35.83 -2.85
C ARG A 311 1.79 -34.31 -2.88
N ILE A 312 0.67 -33.75 -2.45
CA ILE A 312 0.49 -32.31 -2.26
C ILE A 312 0.06 -32.06 -0.83
N THR A 313 0.76 -31.16 -0.14
CA THR A 313 0.47 -30.78 1.24
C THR A 313 0.38 -29.26 1.38
N ILE A 314 -0.58 -28.79 2.18
CA ILE A 314 -0.60 -27.39 2.66
C ILE A 314 -0.41 -27.41 4.17
N ASN A 315 0.63 -26.74 4.68
CA ASN A 315 0.99 -26.72 6.11
C ASN A 315 1.09 -28.14 6.72
N GLY A 316 1.64 -29.07 5.94
CA GLY A 316 1.77 -30.48 6.32
C GLY A 316 0.49 -31.32 6.24
N TYR A 317 -0.67 -30.73 5.91
CA TYR A 317 -1.91 -31.49 5.67
C TYR A 317 -1.95 -31.98 4.22
N ASP A 318 -2.00 -33.30 4.05
CA ASP A 318 -2.04 -33.95 2.74
C ASP A 318 -3.45 -33.92 2.12
N TYR A 319 -3.54 -33.69 0.83
CA TYR A 319 -4.79 -33.72 0.07
C TYR A 319 -5.45 -35.09 0.10
N ALA A 320 -4.66 -36.17 0.13
CA ALA A 320 -5.17 -37.54 0.18
C ALA A 320 -6.00 -37.81 1.45
N GLU A 321 -5.71 -37.10 2.53
CA GLU A 321 -6.42 -37.24 3.81
C GLU A 321 -7.81 -36.58 3.81
N LYS A 322 -8.13 -35.77 2.78
CA LYS A 322 -9.38 -34.99 2.68
C LYS A 322 -9.73 -34.26 3.98
N SER A 323 -8.72 -33.73 4.64
CA SER A 323 -8.86 -33.07 5.93
C SER A 323 -9.84 -31.90 5.83
N GLU A 324 -10.77 -31.79 6.78
CA GLU A 324 -11.67 -30.63 6.90
C GLU A 324 -10.88 -29.30 7.00
N LYS A 325 -9.61 -29.36 7.45
CA LYS A 325 -8.72 -28.19 7.56
C LYS A 325 -8.29 -27.62 6.20
N LEU A 326 -8.43 -28.38 5.12
CA LEU A 326 -8.13 -27.90 3.75
C LEU A 326 -9.35 -27.25 3.08
N LYS A 327 -10.56 -27.42 3.63
CA LYS A 327 -11.77 -26.81 3.05
C LYS A 327 -11.71 -25.29 3.14
N GLY A 328 -11.93 -24.63 2.01
CA GLY A 328 -11.93 -23.16 1.91
C GLY A 328 -10.55 -22.52 1.94
N VAL A 329 -9.46 -23.30 2.07
CA VAL A 329 -8.09 -22.76 2.04
C VAL A 329 -7.72 -22.26 0.65
N ILE A 330 -8.22 -22.92 -0.39
CA ILE A 330 -7.92 -22.62 -1.79
C ILE A 330 -9.15 -21.99 -2.45
N GLY A 331 -8.96 -20.83 -3.08
CA GLY A 331 -9.91 -20.25 -4.03
C GLY A 331 -9.41 -20.48 -5.45
N TYR A 332 -10.32 -20.80 -6.37
CA TYR A 332 -9.98 -21.09 -7.76
C TYR A 332 -10.82 -20.23 -8.71
N VAL A 333 -10.15 -19.32 -9.43
CA VAL A 333 -10.77 -18.48 -10.45
C VAL A 333 -10.58 -19.16 -11.81
N PRO A 334 -11.66 -19.70 -12.41
CA PRO A 334 -11.58 -20.34 -13.72
C PRO A 334 -11.32 -19.33 -14.85
N GLN A 335 -10.91 -19.86 -16.00
CA GLN A 335 -10.77 -19.09 -17.24
C GLN A 335 -12.12 -18.49 -17.65
N ASP A 336 -13.16 -19.32 -17.70
CA ASP A 336 -14.52 -18.91 -18.02
C ASP A 336 -15.17 -18.13 -16.86
N ASP A 337 -15.97 -17.11 -17.20
CA ASP A 337 -16.67 -16.30 -16.22
C ASP A 337 -17.94 -17.01 -15.72
N LEU A 338 -17.93 -17.43 -14.45
CA LEU A 338 -19.06 -18.09 -13.79
C LEU A 338 -20.02 -17.07 -13.16
N LEU A 339 -20.55 -16.15 -13.97
CA LEU A 339 -21.43 -15.07 -13.53
C LEU A 339 -22.88 -15.33 -13.92
N ILE A 340 -23.82 -14.94 -13.05
CA ILE A 340 -25.25 -14.96 -13.36
C ILE A 340 -25.58 -13.67 -14.12
N GLU A 341 -25.87 -13.81 -15.41
CA GLU A 341 -25.97 -12.70 -16.36
C GLU A 341 -27.16 -11.76 -16.06
N GLU A 342 -28.25 -12.30 -15.54
CA GLU A 342 -29.48 -11.57 -15.23
C GLU A 342 -29.36 -10.71 -13.98
N LEU A 343 -28.41 -11.03 -13.10
CA LEU A 343 -28.18 -10.37 -11.83
C LEU A 343 -27.26 -9.14 -11.99
N THR A 344 -27.38 -8.21 -11.06
CA THR A 344 -26.43 -7.12 -10.93
C THR A 344 -25.09 -7.59 -10.38
N VAL A 345 -24.06 -6.75 -10.53
CA VAL A 345 -22.75 -6.94 -9.92
C VAL A 345 -22.89 -7.18 -8.40
N TYR A 346 -23.70 -6.35 -7.71
CA TYR A 346 -24.02 -6.53 -6.30
C TYR A 346 -24.69 -7.87 -6.02
N GLN A 347 -25.71 -8.22 -6.81
CA GLN A 347 -26.51 -9.43 -6.58
C GLN A 347 -25.69 -10.71 -6.78
N ASN A 348 -24.75 -10.73 -7.73
CA ASN A 348 -23.82 -11.85 -7.90
C ASN A 348 -22.99 -12.08 -6.62
N LEU A 349 -22.40 -11.03 -6.05
CA LEU A 349 -21.62 -11.11 -4.82
C LEU A 349 -22.48 -11.43 -3.59
N TYR A 350 -23.66 -10.81 -3.49
CA TYR A 350 -24.61 -11.06 -2.41
C TYR A 350 -25.09 -12.51 -2.40
N PHE A 351 -25.42 -13.06 -3.57
CA PHE A 351 -25.81 -14.46 -3.71
C PHE A 351 -24.67 -15.41 -3.31
N ASN A 352 -23.45 -15.13 -3.77
CA ASN A 352 -22.28 -15.90 -3.38
C ASN A 352 -22.02 -15.83 -1.87
N ALA A 353 -22.08 -14.64 -1.27
CA ALA A 353 -21.91 -14.45 0.17
C ALA A 353 -22.94 -15.23 1.00
N LYS A 354 -24.21 -15.24 0.56
CA LYS A 354 -25.28 -16.05 1.19
C LYS A 354 -25.01 -17.55 1.17
N LEU A 355 -24.34 -18.06 0.13
CA LEU A 355 -23.94 -19.47 0.05
C LEU A 355 -22.71 -19.79 0.89
N CYS A 356 -21.83 -18.82 1.10
CA CYS A 356 -20.57 -19.02 1.82
C CYS A 356 -20.71 -18.82 3.34
N PHE A 357 -21.61 -17.94 3.77
CA PHE A 357 -21.70 -17.47 5.17
C PHE A 357 -23.06 -17.78 5.80
N ASP A 358 -23.24 -19.05 6.17
CA ASP A 358 -24.48 -19.56 6.79
C ASP A 358 -24.87 -18.85 8.10
N LYS A 359 -23.87 -18.31 8.83
CA LYS A 359 -24.04 -17.68 10.16
C LYS A 359 -24.07 -16.16 10.14
N PHE A 360 -23.87 -15.51 8.99
CA PHE A 360 -23.82 -14.05 8.95
C PHE A 360 -25.23 -13.45 8.95
N THR A 361 -25.39 -12.32 9.64
CA THR A 361 -26.61 -11.51 9.54
C THR A 361 -26.69 -10.82 8.17
N GLU A 362 -27.87 -10.32 7.80
CA GLU A 362 -28.03 -9.51 6.57
C GLU A 362 -27.07 -8.32 6.53
N GLU A 363 -26.90 -7.63 7.66
CA GLU A 363 -26.00 -6.48 7.77
C GLU A 363 -24.54 -6.89 7.51
N GLN A 364 -24.09 -7.99 8.12
CA GLN A 364 -22.73 -8.52 7.93
C GLN A 364 -22.48 -8.98 6.48
N ILE A 365 -23.50 -9.56 5.83
CA ILE A 365 -23.41 -9.93 4.41
C ILE A 365 -23.27 -8.67 3.54
N ASN A 366 -24.11 -7.67 3.76
CA ASN A 366 -24.06 -6.42 2.99
C ASN A 366 -22.74 -5.68 3.21
N GLU A 367 -22.21 -5.64 4.43
CA GLU A 367 -20.89 -5.09 4.74
C GLU A 367 -19.77 -5.83 4.00
N SER A 368 -19.79 -7.17 4.02
CA SER A 368 -18.79 -8.00 3.34
C SER A 368 -18.83 -7.79 1.82
N VAL A 369 -20.03 -7.73 1.23
CA VAL A 369 -20.23 -7.45 -0.19
C VAL A 369 -19.72 -6.07 -0.55
N ASN A 370 -20.06 -5.04 0.23
CA ASN A 370 -19.60 -3.67 -0.02
C ASN A 370 -18.08 -3.54 0.12
N LYS A 371 -17.48 -4.19 1.12
CA LYS A 371 -16.02 -4.26 1.28
C LYS A 371 -15.34 -4.82 0.03
N ILE A 372 -15.82 -5.96 -0.48
CA ILE A 372 -15.27 -6.58 -1.69
C ILE A 372 -15.52 -5.70 -2.92
N LEU A 373 -16.69 -5.08 -3.07
CA LEU A 373 -16.98 -4.16 -4.18
C LEU A 373 -16.02 -2.97 -4.22
N VAL A 374 -15.67 -2.40 -3.07
CA VAL A 374 -14.68 -1.31 -2.98
C VAL A 374 -13.28 -1.84 -3.29
N GLU A 375 -12.88 -2.97 -2.72
CA GLU A 375 -11.57 -3.58 -2.96
C GLU A 375 -11.31 -3.90 -4.44
N MET A 376 -12.37 -4.28 -5.17
CA MET A 376 -12.28 -4.70 -6.57
C MET A 376 -12.55 -3.55 -7.57
N ASP A 377 -12.74 -2.33 -7.07
CA ASP A 377 -13.14 -1.16 -7.87
C ASP A 377 -14.40 -1.43 -8.74
N LEU A 378 -15.46 -1.92 -8.08
CA LEU A 378 -16.75 -2.28 -8.67
C LEU A 378 -17.94 -1.59 -7.99
N TYR A 379 -17.71 -0.80 -6.93
CA TYR A 379 -18.77 -0.21 -6.12
C TYR A 379 -19.69 0.74 -6.92
N GLU A 380 -19.11 1.55 -7.80
CA GLU A 380 -19.88 2.49 -8.64
C GLU A 380 -20.80 1.78 -9.64
N ILE A 381 -20.41 0.58 -10.10
CA ILE A 381 -21.18 -0.21 -11.06
C ILE A 381 -22.07 -1.28 -10.41
N ARG A 382 -22.16 -1.32 -9.07
CA ARG A 382 -22.81 -2.41 -8.32
C ARG A 382 -24.26 -2.69 -8.74
N ASN A 383 -24.97 -1.67 -9.24
CA ASN A 383 -26.36 -1.75 -9.67
C ASN A 383 -26.53 -2.10 -11.15
N LEU A 384 -25.45 -2.16 -11.94
CA LEU A 384 -25.50 -2.59 -13.32
C LEU A 384 -25.66 -4.11 -13.38
N LYS A 385 -26.49 -4.58 -14.33
CA LYS A 385 -26.55 -6.00 -14.69
C LYS A 385 -25.22 -6.45 -15.28
N VAL A 386 -24.88 -7.73 -15.13
CA VAL A 386 -23.67 -8.28 -15.76
C VAL A 386 -23.88 -8.41 -17.27
N GLY A 387 -25.02 -8.98 -17.67
CA GLY A 387 -25.37 -9.24 -19.06
C GLY A 387 -24.54 -10.33 -19.73
N GLY A 388 -25.13 -10.97 -20.73
CA GLY A 388 -24.50 -12.07 -21.47
C GLY A 388 -23.51 -11.65 -22.54
N PRO A 389 -22.93 -12.62 -23.27
CA PRO A 389 -21.90 -12.39 -24.28
C PRO A 389 -22.32 -11.41 -25.39
N LEU A 390 -23.60 -11.40 -25.76
CA LEU A 390 -24.17 -10.57 -26.82
C LEU A 390 -24.67 -9.20 -26.32
N ASN A 391 -25.02 -9.08 -25.04
CA ASN A 391 -25.55 -7.85 -24.43
C ASN A 391 -24.76 -7.53 -23.15
N LYS A 392 -23.51 -7.09 -23.33
CA LYS A 392 -22.60 -6.76 -22.23
C LYS A 392 -22.93 -5.39 -21.65
N PHE A 393 -23.26 -5.34 -20.36
CA PHE A 393 -23.47 -4.08 -19.64
C PHE A 393 -22.24 -3.63 -18.84
N ILE A 394 -21.30 -4.55 -18.58
CA ILE A 394 -20.00 -4.29 -17.97
C ILE A 394 -18.84 -4.70 -18.88
N SER A 395 -17.69 -4.03 -18.74
CA SER A 395 -16.48 -4.29 -19.54
C SER A 395 -15.90 -5.68 -19.27
N GLY A 396 -14.97 -6.13 -20.12
CA GLY A 396 -14.26 -7.41 -19.91
C GLY A 396 -13.46 -7.40 -18.60
N GLY A 397 -12.71 -6.32 -18.34
CA GLY A 397 -11.94 -6.17 -17.10
C GLY A 397 -12.83 -6.15 -15.85
N GLN A 398 -13.95 -5.41 -15.88
CA GLN A 398 -14.92 -5.40 -14.78
C GLN A 398 -15.53 -6.78 -14.52
N ARG A 399 -15.86 -7.50 -15.60
CA ARG A 399 -16.39 -8.87 -15.53
C ARG A 399 -15.37 -9.82 -14.88
N LYS A 400 -14.11 -9.72 -15.28
CA LYS A 400 -13.05 -10.56 -14.71
C LYS A 400 -12.74 -10.22 -13.26
N ARG A 401 -12.73 -8.93 -12.89
CA ARG A 401 -12.63 -8.51 -11.48
C ARG A 401 -13.79 -9.05 -10.64
N LEU A 402 -15.01 -9.03 -11.16
CA LEU A 402 -16.17 -9.63 -10.48
C LEU A 402 -16.00 -11.14 -10.29
N ASN A 403 -15.48 -11.85 -11.29
CA ASN A 403 -15.20 -13.28 -11.20
C ASN A 403 -14.15 -13.59 -10.11
N ILE A 404 -13.06 -12.80 -10.04
CA ILE A 404 -12.06 -12.89 -8.98
C ILE A 404 -12.69 -12.57 -7.60
N ALA A 405 -13.56 -11.55 -7.54
CA ALA A 405 -14.24 -11.12 -6.33
C ALA A 405 -15.10 -12.22 -5.70
N LEU A 406 -15.75 -13.06 -6.51
CA LEU A 406 -16.54 -14.20 -6.03
C LEU A 406 -15.71 -15.21 -5.23
N GLU A 407 -14.46 -15.46 -5.64
CA GLU A 407 -13.55 -16.34 -4.92
C GLU A 407 -12.91 -15.64 -3.72
N LEU A 408 -12.54 -14.37 -3.86
CA LEU A 408 -11.98 -13.57 -2.78
C LEU A 408 -12.95 -13.34 -1.62
N MET A 409 -14.27 -13.42 -1.87
CA MET A 409 -15.31 -13.35 -0.86
C MET A 409 -15.05 -14.32 0.29
N ARG A 410 -14.56 -15.53 0.01
CA ARG A 410 -14.30 -16.57 1.02
C ARG A 410 -13.01 -16.37 1.82
N GLU A 411 -12.26 -15.31 1.52
CA GLU A 411 -10.93 -15.03 2.08
C GLU A 411 -9.96 -16.24 2.02
N PRO A 412 -9.75 -16.85 0.84
CA PRO A 412 -8.86 -18.01 0.70
C PRO A 412 -7.40 -17.64 1.02
N SER A 413 -6.64 -18.59 1.56
CA SER A 413 -5.21 -18.42 1.85
C SER A 413 -4.33 -18.70 0.62
N VAL A 414 -4.80 -19.53 -0.31
CA VAL A 414 -4.20 -19.78 -1.61
C VAL A 414 -5.21 -19.38 -2.69
N LEU A 415 -4.84 -18.46 -3.57
CA LEU A 415 -5.66 -18.06 -4.72
C LEU A 415 -5.00 -18.59 -5.99
N ILE A 416 -5.73 -19.41 -6.74
CA ILE A 416 -5.29 -19.93 -8.03
C ILE A 416 -6.17 -19.34 -9.12
N ALA A 417 -5.59 -18.72 -10.15
CA ALA A 417 -6.35 -18.16 -11.27
C ALA A 417 -5.87 -18.72 -12.62
N ASP A 418 -6.80 -19.26 -13.40
CA ASP A 418 -6.53 -19.78 -14.73
C ASP A 418 -6.76 -18.69 -15.80
N GLU A 419 -5.69 -18.33 -16.50
CA GLU A 419 -5.64 -17.28 -17.54
C GLU A 419 -6.42 -16.00 -17.18
N PRO A 420 -6.10 -15.32 -16.06
CA PRO A 420 -6.89 -14.20 -15.56
C PRO A 420 -6.87 -12.97 -16.48
N THR A 421 -5.93 -12.89 -17.42
CA THR A 421 -5.77 -11.78 -18.37
C THR A 421 -6.28 -12.11 -19.78
N SER A 422 -6.82 -13.31 -19.99
CA SER A 422 -7.26 -13.75 -21.32
C SER A 422 -8.42 -12.91 -21.85
N GLY A 423 -8.30 -12.45 -23.10
CA GLY A 423 -9.33 -11.65 -23.76
C GLY A 423 -9.49 -10.22 -23.23
N LEU A 424 -8.58 -9.74 -22.38
CA LEU A 424 -8.58 -8.38 -21.84
C LEU A 424 -7.70 -7.43 -22.67
N SER A 425 -7.97 -6.13 -22.55
CA SER A 425 -7.04 -5.09 -23.02
C SER A 425 -5.77 -5.08 -22.18
N SER A 426 -4.69 -4.46 -22.66
CA SER A 426 -3.44 -4.34 -21.89
C SER A 426 -3.65 -3.61 -20.55
N ALA A 427 -4.43 -2.53 -20.55
CA ALA A 427 -4.74 -1.77 -19.35
C ALA A 427 -5.58 -2.58 -18.34
N ASP A 428 -6.60 -3.31 -18.81
CA ASP A 428 -7.41 -4.18 -17.94
C ASP A 428 -6.58 -5.35 -17.38
N SER A 429 -5.68 -5.91 -18.20
CA SER A 429 -4.76 -6.98 -17.78
C SER A 429 -3.82 -6.51 -16.68
N GLU A 430 -3.22 -5.33 -16.82
CA GLU A 430 -2.36 -4.72 -15.81
C GLU A 430 -3.12 -4.48 -14.50
N MET A 431 -4.35 -4.00 -14.59
CA MET A 431 -5.19 -3.78 -13.40
C MET A 431 -5.54 -5.10 -12.69
N VAL A 432 -5.89 -6.16 -13.43
CA VAL A 432 -6.14 -7.50 -12.87
C VAL A 432 -4.88 -8.07 -12.23
N MET A 433 -3.72 -7.95 -12.88
CA MET A 433 -2.45 -8.43 -12.32
C MET A 433 -2.03 -7.64 -11.08
N THR A 434 -2.27 -6.33 -11.05
CA THR A 434 -2.04 -5.48 -9.87
C THR A 434 -2.91 -5.93 -8.70
N LEU A 435 -4.19 -6.17 -8.94
CA LEU A 435 -5.13 -6.68 -7.94
C LEU A 435 -4.69 -8.05 -7.39
N LEU A 436 -4.31 -8.98 -8.26
CA LEU A 436 -3.78 -10.29 -7.84
C LEU A 436 -2.47 -10.15 -7.05
N LYS A 437 -1.61 -9.19 -7.43
CA LYS A 437 -0.40 -8.89 -6.67
C LYS A 437 -0.71 -8.31 -5.29
N GLU A 438 -1.73 -7.47 -5.17
CA GLU A 438 -2.16 -6.91 -3.90
C GLU A 438 -2.65 -7.97 -2.91
N GLN A 439 -3.23 -9.06 -3.40
CA GLN A 439 -3.60 -10.20 -2.55
C GLN A 439 -2.38 -10.84 -1.86
N THR A 440 -1.20 -10.78 -2.47
CA THR A 440 0.04 -11.27 -1.82
C THR A 440 0.42 -10.41 -0.62
N PHE A 441 0.07 -9.13 -0.61
CA PHE A 441 0.24 -8.25 0.56
C PHE A 441 -0.73 -8.55 1.69
N LYS A 442 -1.70 -9.44 1.47
CA LYS A 442 -2.62 -9.94 2.50
C LYS A 442 -2.22 -11.34 2.98
N ALA A 443 -0.94 -11.68 2.86
CA ALA A 443 -0.36 -12.99 3.19
C ALA A 443 -1.01 -14.17 2.44
N LYS A 444 -1.56 -13.94 1.24
CA LYS A 444 -2.06 -15.01 0.37
C LYS A 444 -0.95 -15.51 -0.55
N LEU A 445 -0.95 -16.80 -0.84
CA LEU A 445 -0.19 -17.37 -1.95
C LEU A 445 -1.03 -17.23 -3.23
N VAL A 446 -0.48 -16.65 -4.29
CA VAL A 446 -1.20 -16.45 -5.55
C VAL A 446 -0.51 -17.22 -6.66
N ILE A 447 -1.22 -18.12 -7.34
CA ILE A 447 -0.72 -18.91 -8.48
C ILE A 447 -1.56 -18.56 -9.71
N VAL A 448 -0.91 -18.10 -10.77
CA VAL A 448 -1.59 -17.68 -12.00
C VAL A 448 -1.04 -18.44 -13.19
N ASN A 449 -1.92 -18.94 -14.06
CA ASN A 449 -1.52 -19.40 -15.38
C ASN A 449 -1.57 -18.21 -16.37
N ILE A 450 -0.49 -17.97 -17.10
CA ILE A 450 -0.38 -16.84 -18.04
C ILE A 450 0.13 -17.33 -19.40
N HIS A 451 -0.56 -16.92 -20.48
CA HIS A 451 -0.19 -17.27 -21.86
C HIS A 451 0.78 -16.25 -22.49
N GLN A 452 0.73 -14.98 -22.10
CA GLN A 452 1.66 -13.91 -22.53
C GLN A 452 1.89 -12.92 -21.38
N PRO A 453 3.15 -12.56 -21.06
CA PRO A 453 3.49 -11.70 -19.92
C PRO A 453 3.02 -10.25 -20.08
#